data_AF-A0A372RVI9-F1
#
_entry.id   AF-A0A372RVI9-F1
#
_cell.length_a   1.000
_cell.length_b   1.000
_cell.length_c   1.000
_cell.angle_alpha   90.00
_cell.angle_beta   90.00
_cell.angle_gamma   90.00
#
_symmetry.space_group_name_H-M   'P 1'
#
loop_
_entity.id
_entity.type
_entity.pdbx_description
1 polymer ?
#
loop_
_entity_poly.entity_id
_entity_poly.type
_entity_poly.pdbx_seq_one_letter_code
_entity_poly.pdbx_strand_id
1 'polypeptide(L)'
;MDCPSKYNGTQNPEEWLKEFRFFCLLRGIHDEHTMLELAMLKIDNTIPIPEEGISSFAELSDHLKDHITYTLQCKVAFEELKNIKYDTEMSVVEFIAKFLSLCDNSLVLNVQDQKTCLIQACPDDISRNVFRNKIKKKTSMHEIIEIFHDTMIEHKGQIRYGSRIALKHVVTGQYLSHGNKHKPDILRSNLSEVFCSGWKRGGNDVWVITAAYGQNKAPGDPISSNSMIQLVHEVTRESLFGDEGQLNLSGAWVWTLTDPRTNWIIQRHSTLYYDSPGYVMDCDIINLRHNLNKMTLKSHEFKNSAGHQEVIIHGDGQEDLHQWQIELVS
;
A
#
# COMPACT_ATOMS: atom_id res chain seq x y z
N MET A 1 11.82 33.16 -16.01
CA MET A 1 11.50 33.02 -14.59
C MET A 1 10.75 34.27 -14.16
N ASP A 2 9.52 34.08 -13.71
CA ASP A 2 8.65 35.19 -13.36
C ASP A 2 9.01 35.76 -11.99
N CYS A 3 8.66 37.01 -11.74
CA CYS A 3 8.85 37.64 -10.44
C CYS A 3 8.03 36.88 -9.39
N PRO A 4 8.59 36.54 -8.21
CA PRO A 4 7.86 35.85 -7.16
C PRO A 4 6.54 36.54 -6.83
N SER A 5 5.54 35.76 -6.43
CA SER A 5 4.25 36.31 -5.99
C SER A 5 4.44 37.26 -4.80
N LYS A 6 3.49 38.19 -4.63
CA LYS A 6 3.43 39.07 -3.47
C LYS A 6 3.36 38.23 -2.18
N TYR A 7 4.12 38.61 -1.15
CA TYR A 7 4.04 37.91 0.15
C TYR A 7 2.78 38.33 0.88
N ASN A 8 1.90 37.39 1.21
CA ASN A 8 0.62 37.66 1.86
C ASN A 8 0.46 36.96 3.22
N GLY A 9 1.54 36.37 3.76
CA GLY A 9 1.50 35.64 5.02
C GLY A 9 1.14 34.16 4.91
N THR A 10 0.83 33.63 3.71
CA THR A 10 0.47 32.21 3.55
C THR A 10 1.66 31.32 3.15
N GLN A 11 2.84 31.90 2.93
CA GLN A 11 4.09 31.18 2.62
C GLN A 11 5.08 31.26 3.78
N ASN A 12 6.00 30.29 3.85
CA ASN A 12 7.17 30.37 4.72
C ASN A 12 8.04 31.59 4.32
N PRO A 13 8.28 32.55 5.24
CA PRO A 13 9.07 33.75 4.97
C PRO A 13 10.46 33.46 4.41
N GLU A 14 11.16 32.45 4.93
CA GLU A 14 12.53 32.15 4.54
C GLU A 14 12.61 31.60 3.11
N GLU A 15 11.71 30.68 2.74
CA GLU A 15 11.65 30.15 1.38
C GLU A 15 11.22 31.23 0.39
N TRP A 16 10.24 32.06 0.74
CA TRP A 16 9.85 33.19 -0.11
C TRP A 16 11.00 34.19 -0.31
N LEU A 17 11.74 34.53 0.75
CA LEU A 17 12.90 35.41 0.66
C LEU A 17 14.04 34.81 -0.16
N LYS A 18 14.25 33.49 -0.07
CA LYS A 18 15.24 32.76 -0.87
C LYS A 18 14.90 32.79 -2.35
N GLU A 19 13.64 32.52 -2.71
CA GLU A 19 13.15 32.67 -4.10
C GLU A 19 13.31 34.11 -4.60
N PHE A 20 12.99 35.08 -3.75
CA PHE A 20 13.13 36.49 -4.06
C PHE A 20 14.58 36.90 -4.34
N ARG A 21 15.51 36.52 -3.45
CA ARG A 21 16.94 36.79 -3.63
C ARG A 21 17.48 36.13 -4.90
N PHE A 22 17.08 34.89 -5.17
CA PHE A 22 17.45 34.21 -6.39
C PHE A 22 16.96 34.95 -7.64
N PHE A 23 15.72 35.44 -7.62
CA PHE A 23 15.17 36.29 -8.69
C PHE A 23 15.99 37.59 -8.87
N CYS A 24 16.33 38.28 -7.80
CA CYS A 24 17.16 39.51 -7.86
C CYS A 24 18.53 39.25 -8.50
N LEU A 25 19.21 38.19 -8.07
CA LEU A 25 20.50 37.78 -8.63
C LEU A 25 20.41 37.49 -10.13
N LEU A 26 19.33 36.83 -10.56
CA LEU A 26 19.09 36.53 -11.97
C LEU A 26 18.85 37.80 -12.81
N ARG A 27 18.39 38.89 -12.16
CA ARG A 27 18.22 40.21 -12.77
C ARG A 27 19.46 41.12 -12.67
N GLY A 28 20.57 40.60 -12.15
CA GLY A 28 21.82 41.36 -12.00
C GLY A 28 21.81 42.35 -10.85
N ILE A 29 20.85 42.23 -9.93
CA ILE A 29 20.86 42.97 -8.67
C ILE A 29 21.73 42.17 -7.73
N HIS A 30 22.80 42.78 -7.22
CA HIS A 30 23.74 42.15 -6.28
C HIS A 30 23.82 42.88 -4.95
N ASP A 31 23.32 44.11 -4.89
CA ASP A 31 23.30 44.93 -3.68
C ASP A 31 22.20 44.45 -2.73
N GLU A 32 22.60 44.03 -1.52
CA GLU A 32 21.70 43.42 -0.54
C GLU A 32 20.66 44.42 -0.01
N HIS A 33 21.04 45.69 0.15
CA HIS A 33 20.14 46.76 0.56
C HIS A 33 19.03 47.00 -0.47
N THR A 34 19.40 47.11 -1.75
CA THR A 34 18.44 47.24 -2.85
C THR A 34 17.51 46.02 -2.93
N MET A 35 18.02 44.81 -2.72
CA MET A 35 17.16 43.62 -2.67
C MET A 35 16.16 43.70 -1.52
N LEU A 36 16.59 44.14 -0.33
CA LEU A 36 15.72 44.25 0.85
C LEU A 36 14.59 45.26 0.62
N GLU A 37 14.89 46.45 0.09
CA GLU A 37 13.89 47.45 -0.27
C GLU A 37 12.86 46.90 -1.27
N LEU A 38 13.33 46.21 -2.30
CA LEU A 38 12.45 45.59 -3.30
C LEU A 38 11.59 44.47 -2.70
N ALA A 39 12.12 43.70 -1.74
CA ALA A 39 11.37 42.68 -1.02
C ALA A 39 10.24 43.33 -0.20
N MET A 40 10.53 44.41 0.52
CA MET A 40 9.54 45.16 1.30
C MET A 40 8.40 45.69 0.43
N LEU A 41 8.70 46.19 -0.77
CA LEU A 41 7.69 46.62 -1.75
C LEU A 41 6.82 45.48 -2.30
N LYS A 42 7.28 44.24 -2.18
CA LYS A 42 6.59 43.02 -2.62
C LYS A 42 5.78 42.33 -1.53
N ILE A 43 5.68 42.92 -0.35
CA ILE A 43 4.83 42.45 0.75
C ILE A 43 3.42 43.03 0.61
N ASP A 44 2.41 42.25 0.99
CA ASP A 44 1.03 42.69 0.96
C ASP A 44 0.79 43.87 1.91
N ASN A 45 0.02 44.85 1.47
CA ASN A 45 -0.21 46.09 2.23
C ASN A 45 -0.99 45.82 3.52
N THR A 46 -1.63 44.65 3.64
CA THR A 46 -2.25 44.17 4.87
C THR A 46 -1.24 43.80 5.96
N ILE A 47 0.03 43.62 5.61
CA ILE A 47 1.14 43.33 6.52
C ILE A 47 1.95 44.62 6.69
N PRO A 48 1.74 45.38 7.77
CA PRO A 48 2.42 46.65 7.96
C PRO A 48 3.91 46.43 8.22
N ILE A 49 4.75 47.28 7.63
CA ILE A 49 6.20 47.29 7.87
C ILE A 49 6.52 48.42 8.86
N PRO A 50 7.40 48.20 9.86
CA PRO A 50 7.70 49.20 10.88
C PRO A 50 8.29 50.49 10.32
N GLU A 51 7.91 51.63 10.88
CA GLU A 51 8.47 52.94 10.51
C GLU A 51 9.96 53.09 10.86
N GLU A 52 10.42 52.40 11.91
CA GLU A 52 11.82 52.35 12.34
C GLU A 52 12.73 51.65 11.32
N GLY A 53 12.14 51.01 10.29
CA GLY A 53 12.83 50.34 9.21
C GLY A 53 13.27 48.92 9.56
N ILE A 54 13.51 48.12 8.53
CA ILE A 54 14.07 46.77 8.62
C ILE A 54 15.42 46.82 7.92
N SER A 55 16.49 46.42 8.61
CA SER A 55 17.86 46.61 8.15
C SER A 55 18.50 45.34 7.56
N SER A 56 17.86 44.18 7.77
CA SER A 56 18.36 42.90 7.28
C SER A 56 17.24 41.94 6.86
N PHE A 57 17.59 40.94 6.05
CA PHE A 57 16.67 39.85 5.70
C PHE A 57 16.25 38.99 6.90
N ALA A 58 17.10 38.88 7.92
CA ALA A 58 16.76 38.15 9.15
C ALA A 58 15.65 38.89 9.92
N GLU A 59 15.81 40.21 10.12
CA GLU A 59 14.79 41.07 10.73
C GLU A 59 13.48 41.05 9.91
N LEU A 60 13.58 41.05 8.57
CA LEU A 60 12.40 40.93 7.72
C LEU A 60 11.68 39.60 7.92
N SER A 61 12.44 38.49 7.92
CA SER A 61 11.89 37.16 8.15
C SER A 61 11.19 37.08 9.50
N ASP A 62 11.82 37.56 10.57
CA ASP A 62 11.25 37.53 11.91
C ASP A 62 9.97 38.37 12.00
N HIS A 63 9.96 39.58 11.43
CA HIS A 63 8.76 40.42 11.33
C HIS A 63 7.61 39.74 10.58
N LEU A 64 7.92 39.06 9.46
CA LEU A 64 6.93 38.32 8.70
C LEU A 64 6.39 37.09 9.47
N LYS A 65 7.24 36.41 10.25
CA LYS A 65 6.83 35.28 11.11
C LYS A 65 5.91 35.72 12.25
N ASP A 66 6.14 36.90 12.81
CA ASP A 66 5.35 37.45 13.92
C ASP A 66 3.97 37.97 13.47
N HIS A 67 3.76 38.17 12.18
CA HIS A 67 2.48 38.63 11.67
C HIS A 67 1.37 37.59 11.89
N ILE A 68 0.16 38.08 12.22
CA ILE A 68 -0.99 37.22 12.54
C ILE A 68 -1.36 36.27 11.39
N THR A 69 -1.23 36.70 10.13
CA THR A 69 -1.55 35.86 8.97
C THR A 69 -0.66 34.62 8.89
N TYR A 70 0.64 34.78 9.11
CA TYR A 70 1.56 33.65 9.12
C TYR A 70 1.32 32.74 10.32
N THR A 71 1.12 33.33 11.51
CA THR A 71 0.74 32.57 12.70
C THR A 71 -0.54 31.75 12.48
N LEU A 72 -1.56 32.30 11.81
CA LEU A 72 -2.78 31.59 11.46
C LEU A 72 -2.53 30.50 10.41
N GLN A 73 -1.73 30.77 9.39
CA GLN A 73 -1.33 29.76 8.39
C GLN A 73 -0.65 28.56 9.05
N CYS A 74 0.24 28.80 10.01
CA CYS A 74 0.92 27.73 10.74
C CYS A 74 -0.03 26.89 11.61
N LYS A 75 -1.07 27.52 12.17
CA LYS A 75 -2.14 26.80 12.88
C LYS A 75 -2.96 25.93 11.93
N VAL A 76 -3.26 26.42 10.73
CA VAL A 76 -3.94 25.63 9.68
C VAL A 76 -3.10 24.41 9.29
N ALA A 77 -1.81 24.61 9.00
CA ALA A 77 -0.90 23.50 8.68
C ALA A 77 -0.82 22.46 9.80
N PHE A 78 -0.83 22.89 11.06
CA PHE A 78 -0.85 21.99 12.21
C PHE A 78 -2.14 21.17 12.33
N GLU A 79 -3.31 21.80 12.12
CA GLU A 79 -4.58 21.08 12.10
C GLU A 79 -4.67 20.11 10.91
N GLU A 80 -4.13 20.47 9.75
CA GLU A 80 -4.00 19.54 8.62
C GLU A 80 -3.10 18.36 8.97
N LEU A 81 -1.97 18.59 9.63
CA LEU A 81 -1.05 17.53 10.03
C LEU A 81 -1.68 16.53 11.01
N LYS A 82 -2.50 16.99 11.97
CA LYS A 82 -3.23 16.11 12.89
C LYS A 82 -4.22 15.18 12.18
N ASN A 83 -4.77 15.66 11.07
CA ASN A 83 -5.79 14.96 10.30
C ASN A 83 -5.21 14.21 9.10
N ILE A 84 -3.89 14.31 8.86
CA ILE A 84 -3.26 13.65 7.72
C ILE A 84 -3.38 12.13 7.89
N LYS A 85 -3.76 11.45 6.81
CA LYS A 85 -3.81 10.00 6.72
C LYS A 85 -3.04 9.56 5.50
N TYR A 86 -2.32 8.47 5.65
CA TYR A 86 -1.67 7.81 4.55
C TYR A 86 -2.71 7.03 3.74
N ASP A 87 -2.84 7.38 2.46
CA ASP A 87 -3.64 6.66 1.49
C ASP A 87 -2.75 5.60 0.81
N THR A 88 -3.18 4.34 0.84
CA THR A 88 -2.42 3.23 0.26
C THR A 88 -2.30 3.30 -1.25
N GLU A 89 -3.16 4.08 -1.93
CA GLU A 89 -3.04 4.34 -3.38
C GLU A 89 -1.95 5.38 -3.69
N MET A 90 -1.63 6.27 -2.75
CA MET A 90 -0.61 7.30 -2.91
C MET A 90 0.80 6.73 -2.79
N SER A 91 1.77 7.30 -3.53
CA SER A 91 3.18 6.99 -3.30
C SER A 91 3.60 7.33 -1.87
N VAL A 92 4.35 6.44 -1.22
CA VAL A 92 4.87 6.68 0.12
C VAL A 92 5.76 7.93 0.16
N VAL A 93 6.53 8.16 -0.92
CA VAL A 93 7.42 9.32 -1.05
C VAL A 93 6.62 10.62 -1.19
N GLU A 94 5.54 10.62 -1.96
CA GLU A 94 4.65 11.78 -2.11
C GLU A 94 3.99 12.13 -0.78
N PHE A 95 3.54 11.12 -0.03
CA PHE A 95 3.01 11.33 1.30
C PHE A 95 4.05 11.91 2.25
N ILE A 96 5.28 11.38 2.26
CA ILE A 96 6.37 11.88 3.11
C ILE A 96 6.70 13.34 2.76
N ALA A 97 6.75 13.69 1.47
CA ALA A 97 6.98 15.06 1.03
C ALA A 97 5.87 16.01 1.52
N LYS A 98 4.60 15.59 1.41
CA LYS A 98 3.45 16.34 1.94
C LYS A 98 3.54 16.50 3.47
N PHE A 99 3.87 15.43 4.18
CA PHE A 99 4.03 15.45 5.63
C PHE A 99 5.14 16.41 6.07
N LEU A 100 6.33 16.33 5.45
CA LEU A 100 7.45 17.22 5.72
C LEU A 100 7.12 18.69 5.44
N SER A 101 6.47 18.95 4.29
CA SER A 101 6.00 20.30 3.95
C SER A 101 5.03 20.87 4.99
N LEU A 102 4.16 20.04 5.60
CA LEU A 102 3.27 20.49 6.66
C LEU A 102 4.02 20.71 7.98
N CYS A 103 5.05 19.90 8.27
CA CYS A 103 5.91 20.11 9.42
C CYS A 103 6.65 21.45 9.34
N ASP A 104 7.27 21.75 8.20
CA ASP A 104 8.04 22.99 7.98
C ASP A 104 7.16 24.25 8.07
N ASN A 105 5.89 24.13 7.69
CA ASN A 105 4.93 25.23 7.76
C ASN A 105 4.24 25.37 9.12
N SER A 106 4.63 24.60 10.14
CA SER A 106 4.01 24.66 11.47
C SER A 106 4.99 25.17 12.53
N LEU A 107 4.63 26.26 13.20
CA LEU A 107 5.48 26.93 14.19
C LEU A 107 5.62 26.17 15.54
N VAL A 108 4.81 25.13 15.77
CA VAL A 108 4.61 24.55 17.13
C VAL A 108 5.11 23.11 17.25
N LEU A 109 5.60 22.50 16.17
CA LEU A 109 5.97 21.09 16.19
C LEU A 109 7.39 20.88 16.69
N ASN A 110 7.50 20.27 17.87
CA ASN A 110 8.72 19.55 18.23
C ASN A 110 8.74 18.17 17.54
N VAL A 111 9.90 17.51 17.55
CA VAL A 111 10.10 16.16 17.00
C VAL A 111 9.11 15.13 17.56
N GLN A 112 8.69 15.26 18.81
CA GLN A 112 7.77 14.32 19.46
C GLN A 112 6.33 14.48 18.96
N ASP A 113 5.92 15.71 18.63
CA ASP A 113 4.62 15.99 18.03
C ASP A 113 4.57 15.50 16.58
N GLN A 114 5.64 15.73 15.80
CA GLN A 114 5.78 15.18 14.44
C GLN A 114 5.69 13.65 14.45
N LYS A 115 6.42 13.01 15.37
CA LYS A 115 6.38 11.56 15.59
C LYS A 115 4.96 11.07 15.89
N THR A 116 4.22 11.80 16.73
CA THR A 116 2.83 11.44 17.08
C THR A 116 1.90 11.55 15.88
N CYS A 117 2.02 12.62 15.09
CA CYS A 117 1.22 12.80 13.88
C CYS A 117 1.50 11.68 12.86
N LEU A 118 2.77 11.33 12.64
CA LEU A 118 3.14 10.28 11.69
C LEU A 118 2.63 8.89 12.13
N ILE A 119 2.63 8.58 13.43
CA ILE A 119 1.98 7.37 13.97
C ILE A 119 0.47 7.40 13.69
N GLN A 120 -0.19 8.54 13.91
CA GLN A 120 -1.62 8.68 13.68
C GLN A 120 -2.00 8.61 12.19
N ALA A 121 -1.07 8.96 11.31
CA ALA A 121 -1.27 8.91 9.87
C ALA A 121 -1.29 7.48 9.29
N CYS A 122 -0.81 6.47 10.04
CA CYS A 122 -0.82 5.08 9.59
C CYS A 122 -2.24 4.60 9.21
N PRO A 123 -2.38 3.82 8.12
CA PRO A 123 -3.67 3.49 7.50
C PRO A 123 -4.55 2.60 8.38
N ASP A 124 -3.94 1.71 9.18
CA ASP A 124 -4.66 0.80 10.07
C ASP A 124 -3.93 0.61 11.42
N ASP A 125 -4.59 -0.07 12.36
CA ASP A 125 -4.06 -0.31 13.71
C ASP A 125 -2.82 -1.22 13.70
N ILE A 126 -2.73 -2.13 12.73
CA ILE A 126 -1.65 -3.12 12.65
C ILE A 126 -0.35 -2.44 12.23
N SER A 127 -0.38 -1.73 11.09
CA SER A 127 0.72 -0.88 10.61
C SER A 127 1.13 0.15 11.66
N ARG A 128 0.16 0.79 12.32
CA ARG A 128 0.42 1.75 13.40
C ARG A 128 1.19 1.11 14.55
N ASN A 129 0.80 -0.09 14.99
CA ASN A 129 1.46 -0.79 16.08
C ASN A 129 2.86 -1.28 15.69
N VAL A 130 3.04 -1.81 14.48
CA VAL A 130 4.35 -2.21 13.94
C VAL A 130 5.28 -1.00 13.87
N PHE A 131 4.82 0.09 13.26
CA PHE A 131 5.58 1.33 13.13
C PHE A 131 5.97 1.90 14.50
N ARG A 132 4.98 2.06 15.40
CA ARG A 132 5.19 2.55 16.77
C ARG A 132 6.24 1.73 17.53
N ASN A 133 6.24 0.41 17.36
CA ASN A 133 7.22 -0.47 17.98
C ASN A 133 8.62 -0.29 17.39
N LYS A 134 8.75 -0.23 16.06
CA LYS A 134 10.03 -0.01 15.37
C LYS A 134 10.70 1.33 15.76
N ILE A 135 9.91 2.39 15.97
CA ILE A 135 10.42 3.73 16.32
C ILE A 135 10.51 4.03 17.83
N LYS A 136 10.20 3.06 18.70
CA LYS A 136 10.04 3.31 20.15
C LYS A 136 11.25 4.00 20.80
N LYS A 137 12.46 3.61 20.40
CA LYS A 137 13.73 4.15 20.92
C LYS A 137 14.39 5.18 20.00
N LYS A 138 13.71 5.58 18.92
CA LYS A 138 14.25 6.48 17.90
C LYS A 138 13.90 7.94 18.20
N THR A 139 14.91 8.80 18.09
CA THR A 139 14.85 10.24 18.35
C THR A 139 15.10 11.08 17.10
N SER A 140 15.78 10.54 16.09
CA SER A 140 16.01 11.22 14.82
C SER A 140 14.76 11.14 13.92
N MET A 141 14.26 12.27 13.44
CA MET A 141 13.16 12.29 12.48
C MET A 141 13.52 11.65 11.15
N HIS A 142 14.78 11.76 10.73
CA HIS A 142 15.26 11.10 9.51
C HIS A 142 15.12 9.57 9.61
N GLU A 143 15.61 8.97 10.71
CA GLU A 143 15.45 7.52 10.94
C GLU A 143 13.98 7.11 11.07
N ILE A 144 13.14 7.96 11.68
CA ILE A 144 11.71 7.68 11.83
C ILE A 144 11.00 7.68 10.47
N ILE A 145 11.37 8.58 9.56
CA ILE A 145 10.81 8.66 8.21
C ILE A 145 11.24 7.47 7.37
N GLU A 146 12.51 7.05 7.45
CA GLU A 146 12.99 5.82 6.79
C GLU A 146 12.21 4.58 7.27
N ILE A 147 12.03 4.45 8.59
CA ILE A 147 11.25 3.34 9.15
C ILE A 147 9.78 3.42 8.72
N PHE A 148 9.21 4.62 8.60
CA PHE A 148 7.85 4.81 8.11
C PHE A 148 7.75 4.34 6.66
N HIS A 149 8.68 4.78 5.82
CA HIS A 149 8.77 4.38 4.43
C HIS A 149 8.76 2.85 4.30
N ASP A 150 9.70 2.19 4.96
CA ASP A 150 9.85 0.73 4.87
C ASP A 150 8.62 0.00 5.41
N THR A 151 8.02 0.51 6.49
CA THR A 151 6.80 -0.08 7.06
C THR A 151 5.61 0.06 6.13
N MET A 152 5.48 1.19 5.41
CA MET A 152 4.39 1.37 4.44
C MET A 152 4.61 0.55 3.17
N ILE A 153 5.86 0.39 2.71
CA ILE A 153 6.19 -0.51 1.60
C ILE A 153 5.87 -1.97 1.97
N GLU A 154 6.28 -2.42 3.16
CA GLU A 154 5.89 -3.73 3.69
C GLU A 154 4.36 -3.87 3.77
N HIS A 155 3.66 -2.85 4.28
CA HIS A 155 2.19 -2.85 4.39
C HIS A 155 1.49 -3.02 3.05
N LYS A 156 1.91 -2.27 2.01
CA LYS A 156 1.34 -2.36 0.65
C LYS A 156 1.53 -3.73 0.03
N GLY A 157 2.67 -4.36 0.29
CA GLY A 157 2.96 -5.69 -0.22
C GLY A 157 2.18 -6.80 0.51
N GLN A 158 1.51 -6.54 1.62
CA GLN A 158 0.84 -7.61 2.37
C GLN A 158 -0.46 -8.05 1.70
N ILE A 159 -0.58 -9.36 1.50
CA ILE A 159 -1.83 -10.00 1.14
C ILE A 159 -2.77 -9.97 2.35
N ARG A 160 -3.98 -9.45 2.15
CA ARG A 160 -4.98 -9.19 3.19
C ARG A 160 -6.32 -9.83 2.83
N TYR A 161 -7.18 -10.05 3.81
CA TYR A 161 -8.56 -10.44 3.52
C TYR A 161 -9.25 -9.33 2.73
N GLY A 162 -9.88 -9.68 1.62
CA GLY A 162 -10.43 -8.76 0.63
C GLY A 162 -9.47 -8.38 -0.50
N SER A 163 -8.18 -8.76 -0.43
CA SER A 163 -7.25 -8.53 -1.53
C SER A 163 -7.71 -9.25 -2.80
N ARG A 164 -7.62 -8.52 -3.92
CA ARG A 164 -7.73 -9.07 -5.27
C ARG A 164 -6.36 -9.57 -5.69
N ILE A 165 -6.28 -10.82 -6.09
CA ILE A 165 -5.04 -11.49 -6.44
C ILE A 165 -5.16 -12.25 -7.76
N ALA A 166 -4.03 -12.53 -8.37
CA ALA A 166 -3.89 -13.55 -9.39
C ALA A 166 -2.91 -14.63 -8.88
N LEU A 167 -3.10 -15.87 -9.33
CA LEU A 167 -2.24 -16.99 -8.97
C LEU A 167 -1.57 -17.52 -10.22
N LYS A 168 -0.26 -17.34 -10.31
CA LYS A 168 0.54 -17.77 -11.45
C LYS A 168 1.26 -19.06 -11.12
N HIS A 169 1.03 -20.11 -11.89
CA HIS A 169 1.75 -21.36 -11.73
C HIS A 169 3.23 -21.15 -12.02
N VAL A 170 4.12 -21.49 -11.09
CA VAL A 170 5.55 -21.16 -11.20
C VAL A 170 6.19 -21.86 -12.40
N VAL A 171 5.91 -23.14 -12.61
CA VAL A 171 6.56 -23.94 -13.67
C VAL A 171 6.10 -23.52 -15.07
N THR A 172 4.79 -23.35 -15.29
CA THR A 172 4.26 -23.06 -16.64
C THR A 172 4.06 -21.58 -16.92
N GLY A 173 4.15 -20.73 -15.89
CA GLY A 173 3.90 -19.30 -15.98
C GLY A 173 2.45 -18.92 -16.30
N GLN A 174 1.52 -19.88 -16.30
CA GLN A 174 0.12 -19.64 -16.61
C GLN A 174 -0.71 -19.31 -15.36
N TYR A 175 -1.75 -18.50 -15.50
CA TYR A 175 -2.59 -18.09 -14.39
C TYR A 175 -3.76 -19.04 -14.12
N LEU A 176 -4.05 -19.30 -12.84
CA LEU A 176 -5.25 -20.00 -12.40
C LEU A 176 -6.49 -19.17 -12.77
N SER A 177 -7.40 -19.80 -13.49
CA SER A 177 -8.53 -19.14 -14.12
C SER A 177 -9.81 -19.94 -13.97
N HIS A 178 -10.91 -19.24 -14.14
CA HIS A 178 -12.22 -19.85 -14.31
C HIS A 178 -12.99 -19.12 -15.43
N GLY A 179 -13.82 -19.84 -16.18
CA GLY A 179 -14.59 -19.23 -17.27
C GLY A 179 -15.52 -18.11 -16.79
N ASN A 180 -15.95 -17.23 -17.69
CA ASN A 180 -16.88 -16.13 -17.35
C ASN A 180 -18.28 -16.62 -16.94
N LYS A 181 -18.55 -17.92 -17.07
CA LYS A 181 -19.82 -18.56 -16.75
C LYS A 181 -19.54 -19.94 -16.18
N HIS A 182 -20.33 -20.33 -15.19
CA HIS A 182 -20.39 -21.68 -14.68
C HIS A 182 -20.72 -22.66 -15.83
N LYS A 183 -19.85 -23.64 -16.04
CA LYS A 183 -20.05 -24.74 -16.98
C LYS A 183 -20.11 -26.05 -16.20
N PRO A 184 -21.31 -26.53 -15.88
CA PRO A 184 -21.48 -27.68 -15.01
C PRO A 184 -20.80 -28.91 -15.61
N ASP A 185 -20.09 -29.65 -14.76
CA ASP A 185 -19.58 -30.97 -15.11
C ASP A 185 -20.74 -31.94 -15.40
N ILE A 186 -20.53 -32.84 -16.36
CA ILE A 186 -21.58 -33.78 -16.82
C ILE A 186 -22.05 -34.69 -15.69
N LEU A 187 -21.14 -35.05 -14.77
CA LEU A 187 -21.43 -35.92 -13.63
C LEU A 187 -21.81 -35.10 -12.38
N ARG A 188 -21.44 -33.82 -12.33
CA ARG A 188 -21.61 -32.95 -11.16
C ARG A 188 -22.10 -31.56 -11.55
N SER A 189 -23.42 -31.42 -11.65
CA SER A 189 -24.10 -30.22 -12.15
C SER A 189 -23.86 -28.90 -11.40
N ASN A 190 -23.20 -28.94 -10.24
CA ASN A 190 -22.97 -27.77 -9.39
C ASN A 190 -21.50 -27.34 -9.38
N LEU A 191 -20.64 -28.06 -10.09
CA LEU A 191 -19.21 -27.83 -10.15
C LEU A 191 -18.82 -27.43 -11.56
N SER A 192 -17.96 -26.43 -11.67
CA SER A 192 -17.33 -26.07 -12.93
C SER A 192 -15.82 -26.11 -12.80
N GLU A 193 -15.15 -26.63 -13.80
CA GLU A 193 -13.69 -26.87 -13.76
C GLU A 193 -12.91 -25.55 -13.69
N VAL A 194 -11.80 -25.54 -12.94
CA VAL A 194 -10.76 -24.50 -13.03
C VAL A 194 -9.60 -25.00 -13.89
N PHE A 195 -8.90 -24.08 -14.52
CA PHE A 195 -7.81 -24.40 -15.46
C PHE A 195 -6.78 -23.26 -15.46
N CYS A 196 -5.65 -23.44 -16.13
CA CYS A 196 -4.78 -22.29 -16.44
C CYS A 196 -5.06 -21.72 -17.83
N SER A 197 -5.25 -20.39 -17.92
CA SER A 197 -5.76 -19.68 -19.10
C SER A 197 -4.70 -19.15 -20.06
N GLY A 198 -3.47 -18.89 -19.57
CA GLY A 198 -2.35 -18.43 -20.38
C GLY A 198 -1.31 -17.61 -19.59
N TRP A 199 -0.27 -17.12 -20.28
CA TRP A 199 0.87 -16.39 -19.67
C TRP A 199 0.60 -14.90 -19.39
N LYS A 200 -0.46 -14.34 -19.98
CA LYS A 200 -0.87 -12.96 -19.74
C LYS A 200 -2.14 -12.98 -18.90
N ARG A 201 -2.10 -12.28 -17.77
CA ARG A 201 -3.25 -12.14 -16.87
C ARG A 201 -4.44 -11.50 -17.60
N GLY A 202 -5.56 -12.23 -17.64
CA GLY A 202 -6.87 -11.78 -18.10
C GLY A 202 -7.82 -11.48 -16.94
N GLY A 203 -9.01 -10.96 -17.25
CA GLY A 203 -10.01 -10.60 -16.23
C GLY A 203 -10.60 -11.78 -15.45
N ASN A 204 -10.49 -13.00 -15.98
CA ASN A 204 -10.95 -14.25 -15.37
C ASN A 204 -9.92 -14.91 -14.45
N ASP A 205 -8.73 -14.30 -14.33
CA ASP A 205 -7.64 -14.85 -13.53
C ASP A 205 -7.60 -14.22 -12.13
N VAL A 206 -8.61 -13.40 -11.81
CA VAL A 206 -8.68 -12.63 -10.57
C VAL A 206 -9.52 -13.36 -9.53
N TRP A 207 -8.93 -13.53 -8.35
CA TRP A 207 -9.53 -14.15 -7.19
C TRP A 207 -9.51 -13.17 -6.02
N VAL A 208 -10.57 -13.16 -5.22
CA VAL A 208 -10.66 -12.38 -3.98
C VAL A 208 -10.43 -13.33 -2.82
N ILE A 209 -9.50 -12.98 -1.93
CA ILE A 209 -9.28 -13.77 -0.72
C ILE A 209 -10.30 -13.38 0.34
N THR A 210 -11.03 -14.36 0.87
CA THR A 210 -12.02 -14.16 1.93
C THR A 210 -11.74 -15.02 3.15
N ALA A 211 -12.41 -14.70 4.26
CA ALA A 211 -12.36 -15.51 5.46
C ALA A 211 -12.82 -16.94 5.15
N ALA A 212 -12.15 -17.94 5.72
CA ALA A 212 -12.57 -19.32 5.58
C ALA A 212 -13.98 -19.56 6.15
N TYR A 213 -14.68 -20.57 5.62
CA TYR A 213 -15.95 -21.02 6.17
C TYR A 213 -15.82 -21.32 7.67
N GLY A 214 -16.72 -20.74 8.48
CA GLY A 214 -16.72 -20.86 9.93
C GLY A 214 -15.72 -19.94 10.65
N GLN A 215 -15.00 -19.07 9.93
CA GLN A 215 -14.14 -18.05 10.51
C GLN A 215 -14.68 -16.64 10.27
N ASN A 216 -14.52 -15.77 11.26
CA ASN A 216 -14.82 -14.35 11.15
C ASN A 216 -13.49 -13.57 11.14
N LYS A 217 -13.05 -13.16 9.95
CA LYS A 217 -11.87 -12.30 9.74
C LYS A 217 -12.32 -11.00 9.11
N ALA A 218 -11.78 -9.87 9.58
CA ALA A 218 -12.17 -8.57 9.05
C ALA A 218 -11.47 -8.33 7.70
N PRO A 219 -12.15 -7.72 6.72
CA PRO A 219 -11.48 -7.19 5.55
C PRO A 219 -10.34 -6.25 5.95
N GLY A 220 -9.20 -6.36 5.28
CA GLY A 220 -7.99 -5.61 5.58
C GLY A 220 -7.04 -6.29 6.56
N ASP A 221 -7.45 -7.33 7.31
CA ASP A 221 -6.52 -8.07 8.18
C ASP A 221 -5.45 -8.79 7.31
N PRO A 222 -4.16 -8.74 7.67
CA PRO A 222 -3.09 -9.41 6.95
C PRO A 222 -3.15 -10.92 7.15
N ILE A 223 -2.79 -11.66 6.10
CA ILE A 223 -2.87 -13.11 6.07
C ILE A 223 -1.50 -13.68 6.46
N SER A 224 -1.43 -14.38 7.59
CA SER A 224 -0.22 -15.11 7.99
C SER A 224 -0.08 -16.41 7.20
N SER A 225 1.15 -16.88 6.99
CA SER A 225 1.39 -18.24 6.49
C SER A 225 0.69 -19.27 7.38
N ASN A 226 0.14 -20.31 6.77
CA ASN A 226 -0.74 -21.34 7.35
C ASN A 226 -2.13 -20.87 7.79
N SER A 227 -2.55 -19.65 7.42
CA SER A 227 -3.93 -19.22 7.61
C SER A 227 -4.88 -20.01 6.71
N MET A 228 -6.10 -20.19 7.20
CA MET A 228 -7.18 -20.75 6.39
C MET A 228 -7.91 -19.62 5.67
N ILE A 229 -8.10 -19.77 4.37
CA ILE A 229 -8.70 -18.78 3.49
C ILE A 229 -9.74 -19.45 2.57
N GLN A 230 -10.54 -18.61 1.93
CA GLN A 230 -11.30 -18.96 0.74
C GLN A 230 -10.78 -18.13 -0.43
N LEU A 231 -10.82 -18.72 -1.64
CA LEU A 231 -10.54 -18.03 -2.89
C LEU A 231 -11.84 -17.93 -3.67
N VAL A 232 -12.32 -16.70 -3.89
CA VAL A 232 -13.57 -16.44 -4.61
C VAL A 232 -13.25 -15.85 -5.96
N HIS A 233 -13.67 -16.51 -7.04
CA HIS A 233 -13.47 -16.00 -8.39
C HIS A 233 -14.20 -14.65 -8.56
N GLU A 234 -13.52 -13.61 -9.03
CA GLU A 234 -14.07 -12.25 -9.06
C GLU A 234 -15.31 -12.15 -9.96
N VAL A 235 -15.30 -12.80 -11.12
CA VAL A 235 -16.36 -12.68 -12.12
C VAL A 235 -17.59 -13.49 -11.74
N THR A 236 -17.42 -14.78 -11.39
CA THR A 236 -18.57 -15.66 -11.10
C THR A 236 -19.01 -15.64 -9.65
N ARG A 237 -18.18 -15.10 -8.73
CA ARG A 237 -18.39 -15.09 -7.27
C ARG A 237 -18.44 -16.49 -6.64
N GLU A 238 -17.91 -17.48 -7.34
CA GLU A 238 -17.86 -18.86 -6.89
C GLU A 238 -16.54 -19.16 -6.19
N SER A 239 -16.58 -20.01 -5.17
CA SER A 239 -15.41 -20.36 -4.38
C SER A 239 -14.64 -21.51 -5.01
N LEU A 240 -13.31 -21.41 -5.00
CA LEU A 240 -12.43 -22.52 -5.33
C LEU A 240 -12.73 -23.67 -4.37
N PHE A 241 -13.07 -24.80 -4.96
CA PHE A 241 -13.57 -25.99 -4.29
C PHE A 241 -12.61 -27.16 -4.49
N GLY A 242 -12.29 -27.81 -3.37
CA GLY A 242 -11.57 -29.07 -3.40
C GLY A 242 -12.50 -30.25 -3.29
N ASP A 243 -12.57 -31.06 -4.35
CA ASP A 243 -13.35 -32.28 -4.30
C ASP A 243 -12.59 -33.40 -3.59
N GLU A 244 -13.28 -34.07 -2.67
CA GLU A 244 -12.84 -35.32 -2.08
C GLU A 244 -13.44 -36.44 -2.92
N GLY A 245 -12.86 -36.70 -4.09
CA GLY A 245 -13.41 -37.69 -5.00
C GLY A 245 -13.48 -39.07 -4.35
N GLN A 246 -14.67 -39.66 -4.25
CA GLN A 246 -14.87 -41.09 -3.95
C GLN A 246 -14.28 -42.03 -5.04
N LEU A 247 -13.69 -41.47 -6.11
CA LEU A 247 -13.31 -42.18 -7.35
C LEU A 247 -11.88 -41.87 -7.84
N ASN A 248 -10.95 -41.42 -6.98
CA ASN A 248 -9.55 -41.10 -7.35
C ASN A 248 -9.37 -40.01 -8.43
N LEU A 249 -10.41 -39.21 -8.72
CA LEU A 249 -10.32 -38.04 -9.59
C LEU A 249 -10.33 -36.78 -8.72
N SER A 250 -9.15 -36.33 -8.32
CA SER A 250 -8.98 -35.15 -7.49
C SER A 250 -8.85 -33.88 -8.34
N GLY A 251 -9.98 -33.43 -8.90
CA GLY A 251 -10.06 -32.18 -9.65
C GLY A 251 -10.20 -30.96 -8.74
N ALA A 252 -9.70 -29.81 -9.21
CA ALA A 252 -10.05 -28.51 -8.64
C ALA A 252 -11.25 -27.92 -9.39
N TRP A 253 -12.18 -27.30 -8.67
CA TRP A 253 -13.42 -26.78 -9.24
C TRP A 253 -13.77 -25.42 -8.65
N VAL A 254 -14.81 -24.78 -9.18
CA VAL A 254 -15.54 -23.73 -8.47
C VAL A 254 -16.93 -24.23 -8.05
N TRP A 255 -17.40 -23.75 -6.90
CA TRP A 255 -18.74 -24.02 -6.39
C TRP A 255 -19.37 -22.73 -5.86
N THR A 256 -20.65 -22.54 -6.18
CA THR A 256 -21.56 -21.51 -5.66
C THR A 256 -21.80 -21.55 -4.15
N LEU A 257 -21.61 -22.69 -3.47
CA LEU A 257 -21.82 -22.80 -2.01
C LEU A 257 -20.50 -22.72 -1.25
N THR A 258 -20.51 -21.97 -0.16
CA THR A 258 -19.39 -21.90 0.79
C THR A 258 -19.60 -22.93 1.90
N ASP A 259 -18.63 -23.84 2.01
CA ASP A 259 -18.60 -24.87 3.06
C ASP A 259 -17.15 -25.27 3.37
N PRO A 260 -16.89 -26.17 4.34
CA PRO A 260 -15.54 -26.56 4.73
C PRO A 260 -14.62 -27.08 3.60
N ARG A 261 -15.16 -27.53 2.46
CA ARG A 261 -14.43 -27.97 1.26
C ARG A 261 -13.98 -26.83 0.33
N THR A 262 -14.39 -25.60 0.64
CA THR A 262 -13.89 -24.39 -0.01
C THR A 262 -12.75 -23.75 0.79
N ASN A 263 -12.38 -24.35 1.92
CA ASN A 263 -11.31 -23.84 2.77
C ASN A 263 -9.95 -24.36 2.30
N TRP A 264 -9.03 -23.42 2.11
CA TRP A 264 -7.65 -23.66 1.71
C TRP A 264 -6.71 -23.12 2.78
N ILE A 265 -5.60 -23.82 3.01
CA ILE A 265 -4.51 -23.36 3.86
C ILE A 265 -3.47 -22.76 2.92
N ILE A 266 -3.21 -21.46 3.06
CA ILE A 266 -2.17 -20.76 2.30
C ILE A 266 -0.83 -20.93 3.02
N GLN A 267 0.16 -21.49 2.34
CA GLN A 267 1.47 -21.76 2.92
C GLN A 267 2.54 -21.11 2.07
N ARG A 268 3.33 -20.21 2.65
CA ARG A 268 4.50 -19.66 1.96
C ARG A 268 5.50 -20.79 1.71
N HIS A 269 5.93 -20.95 0.47
CA HIS A 269 7.00 -21.86 0.09
C HIS A 269 8.33 -21.19 0.43
N SER A 270 8.95 -21.56 1.55
CA SER A 270 10.27 -21.05 1.93
C SER A 270 11.35 -22.09 1.64
N THR A 271 12.40 -21.68 0.95
CA THR A 271 13.64 -22.45 0.79
C THR A 271 14.60 -22.26 1.97
N LEU A 272 14.26 -21.37 2.92
CA LEU A 272 15.10 -21.00 4.07
C LEU A 272 14.41 -21.42 5.36
N TYR A 273 15.10 -22.28 6.12
CA TYR A 273 14.63 -22.95 7.35
C TYR A 273 14.28 -21.99 8.53
N TYR A 274 14.30 -20.67 8.33
CA TYR A 274 14.22 -19.65 9.38
C TYR A 274 13.12 -18.59 9.21
N ASP A 275 12.16 -18.78 8.30
CA ASP A 275 11.03 -17.86 8.26
C ASP A 275 10.06 -18.13 9.42
N SER A 276 10.05 -17.19 10.37
CA SER A 276 8.94 -16.89 11.29
C SER A 276 7.59 -16.97 10.54
N PRO A 277 6.45 -17.31 11.19
CA PRO A 277 5.11 -17.30 10.57
C PRO A 277 4.69 -15.88 10.18
N GLY A 278 5.36 -15.32 9.18
CA GLY A 278 5.15 -13.99 8.66
C GLY A 278 3.88 -13.90 7.83
N TYR A 279 3.56 -12.68 7.44
CA TYR A 279 2.48 -12.41 6.51
C TYR A 279 2.86 -12.87 5.10
N VAL A 280 1.85 -13.28 4.34
CA VAL A 280 1.97 -13.54 2.90
C VAL A 280 2.10 -12.19 2.21
N MET A 281 3.09 -12.07 1.34
CA MET A 281 3.44 -10.87 0.61
C MET A 281 3.15 -11.05 -0.88
N ASP A 282 3.00 -9.94 -1.59
CA ASP A 282 2.98 -9.90 -3.04
C ASP A 282 4.24 -10.55 -3.61
N CYS A 283 4.06 -11.26 -4.72
CA CYS A 283 5.07 -12.06 -5.41
C CYS A 283 5.63 -13.25 -4.63
N ASP A 284 5.15 -13.56 -3.41
CA ASP A 284 5.55 -14.78 -2.69
C ASP A 284 5.20 -16.04 -3.51
N ILE A 285 6.05 -17.05 -3.40
CA ILE A 285 5.70 -18.40 -3.84
C ILE A 285 4.92 -19.07 -2.71
N ILE A 286 3.74 -19.60 -3.02
CA ILE A 286 2.84 -20.24 -2.08
C ILE A 286 2.38 -21.61 -2.58
N ASN A 287 1.97 -22.43 -1.63
CA ASN A 287 1.17 -23.62 -1.84
C ASN A 287 -0.24 -23.40 -1.29
N LEU A 288 -1.23 -23.95 -1.98
CA LEU A 288 -2.64 -23.94 -1.54
C LEU A 288 -3.04 -25.36 -1.17
N ARG A 289 -3.10 -25.65 0.13
CA ARG A 289 -3.42 -26.98 0.64
C ARG A 289 -4.88 -27.05 1.05
N HIS A 290 -5.63 -27.97 0.48
CA HIS A 290 -7.03 -28.13 0.80
C HIS A 290 -7.21 -28.59 2.26
N ASN A 291 -8.14 -27.95 2.98
CA ASN A 291 -8.24 -28.12 4.43
C ASN A 291 -8.66 -29.54 4.85
N LEU A 292 -9.54 -30.21 4.11
CA LEU A 292 -10.07 -31.52 4.53
C LEU A 292 -9.15 -32.67 4.14
N ASN A 293 -8.96 -32.88 2.84
CA ASN A 293 -8.17 -34.02 2.32
C ASN A 293 -6.63 -33.80 2.41
N LYS A 294 -6.19 -32.59 2.80
CA LYS A 294 -4.77 -32.23 2.98
C LYS A 294 -3.93 -32.35 1.70
N MET A 295 -4.54 -32.43 0.53
CA MET A 295 -3.86 -32.43 -0.75
C MET A 295 -3.62 -30.99 -1.24
N THR A 296 -2.69 -30.78 -2.18
CA THR A 296 -2.27 -29.45 -2.62
C THR A 296 -2.71 -29.14 -4.04
N LEU A 297 -3.09 -27.89 -4.31
CA LEU A 297 -3.41 -27.43 -5.66
C LEU A 297 -2.18 -27.58 -6.56
N LYS A 298 -2.35 -28.28 -7.68
CA LYS A 298 -1.29 -28.65 -8.60
C LYS A 298 -1.70 -28.30 -10.02
N SER A 299 -0.73 -27.93 -10.85
CA SER A 299 -0.91 -27.90 -12.29
C SER A 299 0.30 -28.48 -13.00
N HIS A 300 0.16 -28.75 -14.29
CA HIS A 300 1.18 -29.39 -15.13
C HIS A 300 0.88 -29.16 -16.61
N GLU A 301 1.78 -29.56 -17.50
CA GLU A 301 1.66 -29.30 -18.94
C GLU A 301 0.51 -30.05 -19.64
N PHE A 302 -0.08 -31.07 -19.01
CA PHE A 302 -1.22 -31.78 -19.59
C PHE A 302 -2.47 -30.89 -19.67
N LYS A 303 -3.28 -31.18 -20.69
CA LYS A 303 -4.50 -30.45 -20.99
C LYS A 303 -5.73 -31.26 -20.61
N ASN A 304 -6.76 -30.58 -20.15
CA ASN A 304 -8.07 -31.16 -19.94
C ASN A 304 -8.81 -31.41 -21.26
N SER A 305 -10.00 -31.99 -21.17
CA SER A 305 -10.86 -32.30 -22.32
C SER A 305 -11.25 -31.07 -23.15
N ALA A 306 -11.24 -29.88 -22.55
CA ALA A 306 -11.50 -28.61 -23.20
C ALA A 306 -10.24 -27.98 -23.83
N GLY A 307 -9.07 -28.61 -23.70
CA GLY A 307 -7.81 -28.16 -24.28
C GLY A 307 -7.06 -27.09 -23.47
N HIS A 308 -7.52 -26.78 -22.25
CA HIS A 308 -6.85 -25.87 -21.32
C HIS A 308 -5.87 -26.64 -20.42
N GLN A 309 -4.88 -25.95 -19.86
CA GLN A 309 -3.95 -26.58 -18.91
C GLN A 309 -4.71 -27.02 -17.66
N GLU A 310 -4.57 -28.29 -17.29
CA GLU A 310 -5.36 -28.91 -16.22
C GLU A 310 -4.88 -28.45 -14.83
N VAL A 311 -5.83 -28.29 -13.91
CA VAL A 311 -5.57 -27.99 -12.50
C VAL A 311 -6.24 -29.06 -11.64
N ILE A 312 -5.43 -29.73 -10.83
CA ILE A 312 -5.84 -30.84 -9.98
C ILE A 312 -5.45 -30.56 -8.53
N ILE A 313 -5.87 -31.45 -7.63
CA ILE A 313 -5.52 -31.40 -6.22
C ILE A 313 -4.83 -32.70 -5.88
N HIS A 314 -3.53 -32.68 -5.62
CA HIS A 314 -2.76 -33.89 -5.40
C HIS A 314 -1.53 -33.59 -4.53
N GLY A 315 -0.95 -34.63 -3.92
CA GLY A 315 0.34 -34.52 -3.24
C GLY A 315 0.35 -33.65 -2.00
N ASP A 316 1.53 -33.53 -1.40
CA ASP A 316 1.79 -32.87 -0.12
C ASP A 316 2.36 -31.44 -0.25
N GLY A 317 2.54 -30.97 -1.50
CA GLY A 317 3.03 -29.62 -1.80
C GLY A 317 4.55 -29.47 -1.90
N GLN A 318 5.33 -30.56 -1.89
CA GLN A 318 6.80 -30.46 -1.97
C GLN A 318 7.34 -30.29 -3.40
N GLU A 319 6.58 -30.71 -4.41
CA GLU A 319 7.02 -30.61 -5.82
C GLU A 319 6.80 -29.20 -6.38
N ASP A 320 7.64 -28.78 -7.34
CA ASP A 320 7.54 -27.49 -8.03
C ASP A 320 6.18 -27.28 -8.72
N LEU A 321 5.50 -28.37 -9.11
CA LEU A 321 4.17 -28.34 -9.72
C LEU A 321 3.04 -27.87 -8.78
N HIS A 322 3.32 -27.71 -7.48
CA HIS A 322 2.38 -27.17 -6.50
C HIS A 322 2.61 -25.69 -6.21
N GLN A 323 3.67 -25.10 -6.77
CA GLN A 323 4.09 -23.74 -6.46
C GLN A 323 3.31 -22.74 -7.31
N TRP A 324 2.72 -21.76 -6.64
CA TRP A 324 2.01 -20.64 -7.24
C TRP A 324 2.61 -19.34 -6.75
N GLN A 325 2.94 -18.43 -7.66
CA GLN A 325 3.25 -17.05 -7.30
C GLN A 325 1.94 -16.28 -7.12
N ILE A 326 1.76 -15.67 -5.94
CA ILE A 326 0.63 -14.79 -5.64
C ILE A 326 0.96 -13.37 -6.09
N GLU A 327 0.08 -12.74 -6.86
CA GLU A 327 0.27 -11.37 -7.36
C GLU A 327 -0.93 -10.50 -6.98
N LEU A 328 -0.70 -9.34 -6.36
CA LEU A 328 -1.74 -8.34 -6.11
C LEU A 328 -2.27 -7.76 -7.43
N VAL A 329 -3.58 -7.52 -7.47
CA VAL A 329 -4.25 -6.86 -8.59
C VAL A 329 -4.82 -5.54 -8.09
N SER A 330 -4.13 -4.45 -8.43
CA SER A 330 -4.59 -3.07 -8.26
C SER A 330 -5.85 -2.80 -9.07
#